data_AF-A0A1W5DEC1-F1
#
_entry.id   AF-A0A1W5DEC1-F1
#
_cell.length_a   1.000
_cell.length_b   1.000
_cell.length_c   1.000
_cell.angle_alpha   90.00
_cell.angle_beta   90.00
_cell.angle_gamma   90.00
#
_symmetry.space_group_name_H-M   'P 1'
#
loop_
_entity.id
_entity.type
_entity.pdbx_description
1 polymer ?
#
loop_
_entity_poly.entity_id
_entity_poly.type
_entity_poly.pdbx_seq_one_letter_code
_entity_poly.pdbx_strand_id
1 'polypeptide(L)'
;MSLLQPIVLHGHPGPNPWKISILLEELNIPYTTKIYTTPELKQPAFLALNRNGLAPVIEDPNTHLRLCEASTLLTCHLQAAANPSQSGAIMDYVLEQYDTEKRLSFTTMPEKYLMKQWLQFQTTTQGPLLQHIFRWTFTDPLPAARAGYVQNFRRALRVLDDELAEREWLVGDRCSAADLSHVPFHSRIEDIMGDDRPDMEAEFPHLDAWYKRMLERPTVQKMLADRDEASERLASLAGKK
;
A
#
# COMPACT_ATOMS: atom_id res chain seq x y z
N MET A 1 4.93 14.96 -28.90
CA MET A 1 4.80 14.64 -27.47
C MET A 1 6.19 14.25 -27.00
N SER A 2 6.76 14.94 -26.02
CA SER A 2 8.01 14.45 -25.42
C SER A 2 7.71 13.12 -24.74
N LEU A 3 8.54 12.12 -24.96
CA LEU A 3 8.44 10.85 -24.24
C LEU A 3 8.57 11.14 -22.74
N LEU A 4 7.65 10.60 -21.93
CA LEU A 4 7.74 10.71 -20.47
C LEU A 4 9.07 10.13 -20.01
N GLN A 5 9.78 10.90 -19.18
CA GLN A 5 10.99 10.42 -18.53
C GLN A 5 10.62 9.48 -17.38
N PRO A 6 11.40 8.40 -17.15
CA PRO A 6 11.08 7.45 -16.08
C PRO A 6 11.09 8.08 -14.69
N ILE A 7 10.02 7.87 -13.92
CA ILE A 7 9.97 8.23 -12.49
C ILE A 7 10.93 7.31 -11.70
N VAL A 8 11.62 7.85 -10.69
CA VAL A 8 12.43 7.03 -9.78
C VAL A 8 11.61 6.73 -8.54
N LEU A 9 11.28 5.46 -8.31
CA LEU A 9 10.63 4.97 -7.10
C LEU A 9 11.67 4.43 -6.12
N HIS A 10 11.93 5.16 -5.04
CA HIS A 10 12.75 4.69 -3.94
C HIS A 10 11.91 3.84 -2.99
N GLY A 11 12.10 2.53 -3.06
CA GLY A 11 11.29 1.52 -2.38
C GLY A 11 12.01 0.74 -1.28
N HIS A 12 11.24 -0.14 -0.67
CA HIS A 12 11.62 -1.14 0.32
C HIS A 12 10.67 -2.33 0.09
N PRO A 13 11.02 -3.58 0.42
CA PRO A 13 10.14 -4.72 0.15
C PRO A 13 8.79 -4.71 0.90
N GLY A 14 8.64 -3.87 1.93
CA GLY A 14 7.37 -3.66 2.61
C GLY A 14 6.26 -3.17 1.65
N PRO A 15 4.97 -3.25 2.04
CA PRO A 15 3.86 -3.11 1.11
C PRO A 15 3.63 -1.69 0.53
N ASN A 16 4.07 -0.62 1.19
CA ASN A 16 3.72 0.76 0.77
C ASN A 16 4.25 1.15 -0.63
N PRO A 17 5.53 0.93 -0.99
CA PRO A 17 6.05 1.29 -2.31
C PRO A 17 5.32 0.61 -3.47
N TRP A 18 4.86 -0.61 -3.26
CA TRP A 18 4.18 -1.40 -4.28
C TRP A 18 2.79 -0.88 -4.64
N LYS A 19 2.17 -0.08 -3.75
CA LYS A 19 0.95 0.69 -4.09
C LYS A 19 1.22 1.78 -5.12
N ILE A 20 2.44 2.30 -5.16
CA ILE A 20 2.83 3.30 -6.16
C ILE A 20 3.19 2.58 -7.45
N SER A 21 3.96 1.49 -7.36
CA SER A 21 4.32 0.64 -8.49
C SER A 21 3.09 0.22 -9.30
N ILE A 22 2.04 -0.28 -8.64
CA ILE A 22 0.82 -0.71 -9.32
C ILE A 22 0.11 0.44 -10.07
N LEU A 23 0.05 1.65 -9.49
CA LEU A 23 -0.53 2.81 -10.19
C LEU A 23 0.30 3.22 -11.40
N LEU A 24 1.63 3.20 -11.28
CA LEU A 24 2.53 3.54 -12.39
C LEU A 24 2.36 2.54 -13.55
N GLU A 25 2.27 1.24 -13.25
CA GLU A 25 2.01 0.19 -14.24
C GLU A 25 0.64 0.34 -14.91
N GLU A 26 -0.43 0.54 -14.13
CA GLU A 26 -1.80 0.70 -14.66
C GLU A 26 -1.94 1.90 -15.62
N LEU A 27 -1.22 2.98 -15.31
CA LEU A 27 -1.20 4.20 -16.11
C LEU A 27 -0.13 4.19 -17.21
N ASN A 28 0.62 3.09 -17.36
CA ASN A 28 1.73 2.95 -18.31
C ASN A 28 2.79 4.07 -18.19
N ILE A 29 3.05 4.50 -16.96
CA ILE A 29 4.05 5.52 -16.65
C ILE A 29 5.41 4.82 -16.53
N PRO A 30 6.44 5.20 -17.31
CA PRO A 30 7.75 4.60 -17.16
C PRO A 30 8.32 4.92 -15.79
N TYR A 31 8.93 3.93 -15.12
CA TYR A 31 9.62 4.13 -13.85
C TYR A 31 10.78 3.15 -13.66
N THR A 32 11.64 3.47 -12.69
CA THR A 32 12.69 2.60 -12.20
C THR A 32 12.59 2.48 -10.68
N THR A 33 12.85 1.29 -10.15
CA THR A 33 12.76 1.04 -8.70
C THR A 33 14.15 0.91 -8.09
N LYS A 34 14.42 1.67 -7.04
CA LYS A 34 15.61 1.54 -6.19
C LYS A 34 15.17 0.96 -4.85
N ILE A 35 15.52 -0.29 -4.57
CA ILE A 35 15.16 -0.98 -3.31
C ILE A 35 16.24 -0.76 -2.26
N TYR A 36 15.83 -0.30 -1.08
CA TYR A 36 16.69 -0.07 0.08
C TYR A 36 16.40 -1.07 1.19
N THR A 37 17.44 -1.43 1.95
CA THR A 37 17.33 -2.16 3.21
C THR A 37 16.88 -1.24 4.35
N THR A 38 16.33 -1.82 5.43
CA THR A 38 15.91 -1.05 6.61
C THR A 38 17.03 -0.17 7.20
N PRO A 39 18.29 -0.62 7.32
CA PRO A 39 19.40 0.24 7.75
C PRO A 39 19.74 1.36 6.76
N GLU A 40 19.65 1.12 5.46
CA GLU A 40 19.95 2.13 4.42
C GLU A 40 18.95 3.30 4.45
N LEU A 41 17.68 3.03 4.77
CA LEU A 41 16.66 4.07 4.95
C LEU A 41 17.01 5.10 6.03
N LYS A 42 17.92 4.75 6.95
CA LYS A 42 18.37 5.63 8.04
C LYS A 42 19.72 6.30 7.75
N GLN A 43 20.34 6.03 6.60
CA GLN A 43 21.60 6.65 6.24
C GLN A 43 21.41 8.09 5.72
N PRO A 44 22.40 8.98 5.90
CA PRO A 44 22.31 10.37 5.44
C PRO A 44 21.89 10.53 3.98
N ALA A 45 22.32 9.62 3.11
CA ALA A 45 21.96 9.61 1.69
C ALA A 45 20.46 9.46 1.45
N PHE A 46 19.77 8.57 2.19
CA PHE A 46 18.32 8.41 2.07
C PHE A 46 17.58 9.50 2.86
N LEU A 47 18.10 9.91 4.02
CA LEU A 47 17.49 10.99 4.81
C LEU A 47 17.48 12.35 4.09
N ALA A 48 18.41 12.56 3.15
CA ALA A 48 18.38 13.71 2.24
C ALA A 48 17.21 13.67 1.23
N LEU A 49 16.68 12.48 0.92
CA LEU A 49 15.48 12.29 0.11
C LEU A 49 14.21 12.42 0.96
N ASN A 50 14.19 11.74 2.12
CA ASN A 50 13.08 11.77 3.07
C ASN A 50 13.60 11.76 4.51
N ARG A 51 13.41 12.88 5.21
CA ARG A 51 13.84 13.05 6.61
C ARG A 51 13.19 12.06 7.58
N ASN A 52 12.04 11.49 7.24
CA ASN A 52 11.39 10.44 8.03
C ASN A 52 12.15 9.10 7.95
N GLY A 53 12.96 8.91 6.90
CA GLY A 53 13.70 7.68 6.66
C GLY A 53 12.78 6.49 6.42
N LEU A 54 11.72 6.70 5.64
CA LEU A 54 10.75 5.67 5.23
C LEU A 54 10.59 5.71 3.70
N ALA A 55 10.32 4.55 3.12
CA ALA A 55 9.91 4.41 1.73
C ALA A 55 8.39 4.24 1.66
N PRO A 56 7.73 4.62 0.54
CA PRO A 56 8.28 5.15 -0.70
C PRO A 56 8.68 6.63 -0.69
N VAL A 57 9.57 6.97 -1.64
CA VAL A 57 9.78 8.32 -2.17
C VAL A 57 9.75 8.24 -3.69
N ILE A 58 9.14 9.21 -4.36
CA ILE A 58 9.24 9.35 -5.81
C ILE A 58 10.05 10.60 -6.17
N GLU A 59 10.84 10.48 -7.23
CA GLU A 59 11.41 11.62 -7.95
C GLU A 59 10.84 11.62 -9.37
N ASP A 60 10.12 12.69 -9.70
CA ASP A 60 9.48 12.83 -10.99
C ASP A 60 10.22 13.86 -11.85
N PRO A 61 11.02 13.41 -12.85
CA PRO A 61 11.77 14.32 -13.70
C PRO A 61 10.86 15.15 -14.64
N ASN A 62 9.61 14.73 -14.85
CA ASN A 62 8.68 15.42 -15.75
C ASN A 62 8.06 16.67 -15.10
N THR A 63 7.94 16.68 -13.77
CA THR A 63 7.40 17.82 -12.99
C THR A 63 8.43 18.46 -12.07
N HIS A 64 9.61 17.86 -11.94
CA HIS A 64 10.66 18.23 -10.99
C HIS A 64 10.23 18.16 -9.52
N LEU A 65 9.20 17.36 -9.22
CA LEU A 65 8.74 17.12 -7.86
C LEU A 65 9.43 15.88 -7.27
N ARG A 66 9.86 16.03 -6.01
CA ARG A 66 10.18 14.91 -5.13
C ARG A 66 9.11 14.85 -4.06
N LEU A 67 8.42 13.72 -3.98
CA LEU A 67 7.38 13.50 -2.98
C LEU A 67 7.76 12.29 -2.15
N CYS A 68 7.84 12.49 -0.84
CA CYS A 68 7.80 11.42 0.13
C CYS A 68 6.40 11.32 0.72
N GLU A 69 6.11 10.21 1.38
CA GLU A 69 4.90 10.08 2.17
C GLU A 69 4.75 11.26 3.15
N ALA A 70 3.76 12.12 2.91
CA ALA A 70 3.36 13.22 3.80
C ALA A 70 1.91 12.97 4.23
N SER A 71 1.68 12.92 5.55
CA SER A 71 0.36 12.62 6.12
C SER A 71 -0.69 13.63 5.67
N THR A 72 -1.80 13.14 5.13
CA THR A 72 -3.07 13.85 5.22
C THR A 72 -3.91 13.17 6.30
N LEU A 73 -3.75 13.63 7.56
CA LEU A 73 -4.84 13.86 8.51
C LEU A 73 -4.28 14.39 9.85
N LEU A 74 -4.58 15.65 10.14
CA LEU A 74 -4.45 16.30 11.44
C LEU A 74 -5.65 15.88 12.32
N THR A 75 -5.81 14.61 12.68
CA THR A 75 -6.75 14.09 13.71
C THR A 75 -6.51 12.57 13.82
N CYS A 76 -5.83 12.04 14.84
CA CYS A 76 -6.40 11.74 16.17
C CYS A 76 -5.31 11.84 17.24
N HIS A 77 -5.61 12.63 18.27
CA HIS A 77 -4.68 13.04 19.33
C HIS A 77 -4.61 12.09 20.54
N LEU A 78 -5.04 10.83 20.46
CA LEU A 78 -4.97 9.92 21.60
C LEU A 78 -4.51 8.52 21.17
N GLN A 79 -3.29 8.19 21.59
CA GLN A 79 -2.68 6.85 21.71
C GLN A 79 -2.14 6.11 20.47
N ALA A 80 -1.65 6.80 19.43
CA ALA A 80 -0.97 6.15 18.31
C ALA A 80 0.36 6.82 17.95
N ALA A 81 1.39 6.61 18.77
CA ALA A 81 2.77 6.97 18.45
C ALA A 81 3.55 5.73 18.01
N ALA A 82 3.36 5.28 16.76
CA ALA A 82 4.38 4.57 15.99
C ALA A 82 3.86 4.24 14.57
N ASN A 83 4.08 5.18 13.65
CA ASN A 83 4.20 4.93 12.20
C ASN A 83 2.92 4.45 11.46
N PRO A 84 1.99 5.35 11.08
CA PRO A 84 0.89 5.00 10.18
C PRO A 84 1.39 4.52 8.80
N SER A 85 0.56 3.83 8.02
CA SER A 85 0.81 3.50 6.61
C SER A 85 0.46 4.74 5.77
N GLN A 86 1.41 5.33 5.03
CA GLN A 86 1.33 6.76 4.68
C GLN A 86 1.41 7.09 3.16
N SER A 87 1.01 6.18 2.27
CA SER A 87 1.21 6.35 0.80
C SER A 87 0.22 7.28 0.09
N GLY A 88 -0.77 7.85 0.78
CA GLY A 88 -1.92 8.54 0.17
C GLY A 88 -1.55 9.72 -0.71
N ALA A 89 -0.63 10.59 -0.28
CA ALA A 89 -0.28 11.81 -1.02
C ALA A 89 0.41 11.54 -2.37
N ILE A 90 1.24 10.48 -2.46
CA ILE A 90 1.89 10.11 -3.71
C ILE A 90 0.86 9.53 -4.69
N MET A 91 -0.09 8.73 -4.21
CA MET A 91 -1.18 8.20 -5.04
C MET A 91 -2.05 9.33 -5.59
N ASP A 92 -2.46 10.28 -4.75
CA ASP A 92 -3.22 11.45 -5.16
C ASP A 92 -2.49 12.24 -6.25
N TYR A 93 -1.19 12.50 -6.08
CA TYR A 93 -0.35 13.16 -7.07
C TYR A 93 -0.31 12.41 -8.41
N VAL A 94 -0.04 11.09 -8.38
CA VAL A 94 0.04 10.28 -9.60
C VAL A 94 -1.30 10.29 -10.35
N LEU A 95 -2.42 10.17 -9.64
CA LEU A 95 -3.75 10.21 -10.24
C LEU A 95 -4.10 11.60 -10.79
N GLU A 96 -3.77 12.67 -10.06
CA GLU A 96 -4.04 14.03 -10.51
C GLU A 96 -3.23 14.38 -11.76
N GLN A 97 -1.94 14.02 -11.76
CA GLN A 97 -1.00 14.39 -12.82
C GLN A 97 -1.08 13.50 -14.06
N TYR A 98 -1.27 12.18 -13.88
CA TYR A 98 -1.06 11.21 -14.97
C TYR A 98 -2.30 10.41 -15.34
N ASP A 99 -3.29 10.28 -14.47
CA ASP A 99 -4.56 9.64 -14.83
C ASP A 99 -5.45 10.62 -15.62
N THR A 100 -5.00 11.02 -16.80
CA THR A 100 -5.64 12.03 -17.66
C THR A 100 -6.95 11.54 -18.25
N GLU A 101 -7.04 10.24 -18.57
CA GLU A 101 -8.25 9.56 -19.05
C GLU A 101 -9.20 9.14 -17.93
N LYS A 102 -8.84 9.41 -16.67
CA LYS A 102 -9.62 9.03 -15.49
C LYS A 102 -9.95 7.54 -15.52
N ARG A 103 -8.95 6.69 -15.74
CA ARG A 103 -9.07 5.22 -15.71
C ARG A 103 -9.12 4.66 -14.29
N LEU A 104 -8.45 5.32 -13.35
CA LEU A 104 -8.31 4.87 -11.96
C LEU A 104 -8.91 5.83 -10.94
N SER A 105 -9.26 7.04 -11.35
CA SER A 105 -9.78 8.11 -10.48
C SER A 105 -11.21 8.51 -10.83
N PHE A 106 -11.93 8.98 -9.81
CA PHE A 106 -13.24 9.61 -9.94
C PHE A 106 -13.14 11.11 -9.61
N THR A 107 -13.74 11.96 -10.44
CA THR A 107 -13.61 13.43 -10.33
C THR A 107 -14.91 14.14 -9.95
N THR A 108 -16.04 13.43 -9.99
CA THR A 108 -17.38 13.95 -9.67
C THR A 108 -17.95 13.33 -8.41
N MET A 109 -19.01 13.95 -7.89
CA MET A 109 -19.76 13.44 -6.75
C MET A 109 -20.77 12.38 -7.17
N PRO A 110 -21.00 11.34 -6.33
CA PRO A 110 -20.37 11.09 -5.03
C PRO A 110 -19.02 10.35 -5.08
N GLU A 111 -18.67 9.73 -6.21
CA GLU A 111 -17.60 8.74 -6.32
C GLU A 111 -16.23 9.28 -5.93
N LYS A 112 -15.95 10.56 -6.19
CA LYS A 112 -14.70 11.22 -5.79
C LYS A 112 -14.43 11.13 -4.30
N TYR A 113 -15.43 11.41 -3.44
CA TYR A 113 -15.20 11.34 -1.98
C TYR A 113 -15.32 9.92 -1.45
N LEU A 114 -16.13 9.05 -2.06
CA LEU A 114 -16.13 7.63 -1.72
C LEU A 114 -14.76 6.98 -2.00
N MET A 115 -14.12 7.33 -3.12
CA MET A 115 -12.75 6.87 -3.42
C MET A 115 -11.76 7.37 -2.38
N LYS A 116 -11.85 8.66 -2.00
CA LYS A 116 -11.01 9.21 -0.93
C LYS A 116 -11.25 8.52 0.41
N GLN A 117 -12.49 8.19 0.75
CA GLN A 117 -12.83 7.45 1.97
C GLN A 117 -12.12 6.09 2.01
N TRP A 118 -12.15 5.33 0.92
CA TRP A 118 -11.49 4.01 0.87
C TRP A 118 -9.96 4.11 0.89
N LEU A 119 -9.37 5.08 0.18
CA LEU A 119 -7.93 5.36 0.27
C LEU A 119 -7.52 5.76 1.70
N GLN A 120 -8.34 6.54 2.40
CA GLN A 120 -8.11 6.89 3.81
C GLN A 120 -8.31 5.67 4.72
N PHE A 121 -9.30 4.82 4.47
CA PHE A 121 -9.50 3.58 5.22
C PHE A 121 -8.30 2.65 5.08
N GLN A 122 -7.74 2.53 3.88
CA GLN A 122 -6.51 1.78 3.62
C GLN A 122 -5.34 2.31 4.46
N THR A 123 -5.09 3.62 4.41
CA THR A 123 -3.91 4.27 5.03
C THR A 123 -4.02 4.44 6.54
N THR A 124 -5.23 4.60 7.08
CA THR A 124 -5.47 4.84 8.52
C THR A 124 -5.91 3.62 9.29
N THR A 125 -6.44 2.59 8.61
CA THR A 125 -7.02 1.40 9.27
C THR A 125 -6.32 0.11 8.84
N GLN A 126 -6.53 -0.36 7.60
CA GLN A 126 -6.00 -1.65 7.15
C GLN A 126 -4.47 -1.71 7.26
N GLY A 127 -3.80 -0.71 6.70
CA GLY A 127 -2.34 -0.65 6.63
C GLY A 127 -1.69 -0.62 8.02
N PRO A 128 -2.01 0.35 8.89
CA PRO A 128 -1.43 0.43 10.23
C PRO A 128 -1.70 -0.81 11.07
N LEU A 129 -2.92 -1.36 11.05
CA LEU A 129 -3.26 -2.55 11.84
C LEU A 129 -2.36 -3.74 11.47
N LEU A 130 -2.17 -4.01 10.18
CA LEU A 130 -1.29 -5.09 9.74
C LEU A 130 0.19 -4.82 10.07
N GLN A 131 0.65 -3.57 9.96
CA GLN A 131 2.02 -3.19 10.37
C GLN A 131 2.26 -3.37 11.87
N HIS A 132 1.26 -3.09 12.71
CA HIS A 132 1.36 -3.32 14.15
C HIS A 132 1.41 -4.81 14.48
N ILE A 133 0.61 -5.64 13.80
CA ILE A 133 0.69 -7.10 13.93
C ILE A 133 2.10 -7.60 13.56
N PHE A 134 2.65 -7.12 12.44
CA PHE A 134 4.02 -7.45 12.01
C PHE A 134 5.08 -7.01 13.02
N ARG A 135 4.96 -5.82 13.63
CA ARG A 135 5.94 -5.36 14.63
C ARG A 135 6.06 -6.33 15.80
N TRP A 136 4.94 -6.90 16.23
CA TRP A 136 4.90 -7.81 17.37
C TRP A 136 5.38 -9.23 17.09
N THR A 137 5.73 -9.55 15.84
CA THR A 137 6.48 -10.79 15.57
C THR A 137 7.97 -10.66 15.97
N PHE A 138 8.49 -9.45 16.22
CA PHE A 138 9.92 -9.22 16.50
C PHE A 138 10.23 -8.57 17.85
N THR A 139 9.25 -7.98 18.54
CA THR A 139 9.43 -7.40 19.88
C THR A 139 8.93 -8.37 20.94
N ASP A 140 9.44 -8.29 22.17
CA ASP A 140 9.00 -9.14 23.30
C ASP A 140 7.48 -9.31 23.26
N PRO A 141 7.00 -10.55 23.03
CA PRO A 141 5.60 -10.76 22.72
C PRO A 141 4.79 -10.34 23.93
N LEU A 142 3.92 -9.36 23.72
CA LEU A 142 2.78 -9.09 24.58
C LEU A 142 1.57 -9.74 23.88
N PRO A 143 1.29 -11.04 24.12
CA PRO A 143 0.33 -11.79 23.30
C PRO A 143 -1.06 -11.17 23.34
N ALA A 144 -1.46 -10.61 24.48
CA ALA A 144 -2.72 -9.90 24.64
C ALA A 144 -2.83 -8.64 23.77
N ALA A 145 -1.73 -7.89 23.61
CA ALA A 145 -1.71 -6.71 22.75
C ALA A 145 -1.86 -7.12 21.28
N ARG A 146 -1.14 -8.17 20.85
CA ARG A 146 -1.22 -8.71 19.49
C ARG A 146 -2.63 -9.21 19.14
N ALA A 147 -3.25 -9.96 20.04
CA ALA A 147 -4.62 -10.47 19.86
C ALA A 147 -5.63 -9.33 19.60
N GLY A 148 -5.51 -8.20 20.31
CA GLY A 148 -6.37 -7.04 20.10
C GLY A 148 -6.26 -6.43 18.69
N TYR A 149 -5.05 -6.35 18.13
CA TYR A 149 -4.88 -5.82 16.76
C TYR A 149 -5.28 -6.83 15.71
N VAL A 150 -5.07 -8.12 15.93
CA VAL A 150 -5.62 -9.19 15.08
C VAL A 150 -7.14 -9.05 15.01
N GLN A 151 -7.83 -8.91 16.15
CA GLN A 151 -9.28 -8.74 16.16
C GLN A 151 -9.73 -7.45 15.46
N ASN A 152 -9.02 -6.34 15.67
CA ASN A 152 -9.31 -5.07 14.98
C ASN A 152 -9.07 -5.18 13.46
N PHE A 153 -8.02 -5.89 13.03
CA PHE A 153 -7.74 -6.13 11.61
C PHE A 153 -8.84 -6.97 10.97
N ARG A 154 -9.29 -8.06 11.63
CA ARG A 154 -10.43 -8.86 11.16
C ARG A 154 -11.72 -8.04 11.05
N ARG A 155 -11.95 -7.10 11.96
CA ARG A 155 -13.07 -6.14 11.85
C ARG A 155 -12.93 -5.23 10.63
N ALA A 156 -11.73 -4.77 10.33
CA ALA A 156 -11.47 -3.99 9.12
C ALA A 156 -11.68 -4.81 7.84
N LEU A 157 -11.32 -6.10 7.83
CA LEU A 157 -11.65 -7.01 6.72
C LEU A 157 -13.16 -7.22 6.59
N ARG A 158 -13.90 -7.35 7.70
CA ARG A 158 -15.37 -7.44 7.68
C ARG A 158 -16.00 -6.21 7.03
N VAL A 159 -15.53 -5.00 7.34
CA VAL A 159 -16.02 -3.77 6.70
C VAL A 159 -15.85 -3.81 5.18
N LEU A 160 -14.72 -4.30 4.69
CA LEU A 160 -14.51 -4.45 3.24
C LEU A 160 -15.41 -5.54 2.64
N ASP A 161 -15.54 -6.68 3.31
CA ASP A 161 -16.38 -7.79 2.86
C ASP A 161 -17.87 -7.41 2.80
N ASP A 162 -18.37 -6.70 3.82
CA ASP A 162 -19.75 -6.21 3.88
C ASP A 162 -20.02 -5.19 2.77
N GLU A 163 -19.07 -4.28 2.50
CA GLU A 163 -19.20 -3.34 1.37
C GLU A 163 -19.25 -4.10 0.03
N LEU A 164 -18.34 -5.06 -0.15
CA LEU A 164 -18.20 -5.87 -1.37
C LEU A 164 -19.30 -6.93 -1.54
N ALA A 165 -20.13 -7.16 -0.53
CA ALA A 165 -21.34 -7.98 -0.65
C ALA A 165 -22.38 -7.31 -1.54
N GLU A 166 -22.39 -5.97 -1.58
CA GLU A 166 -23.37 -5.19 -2.34
C GLU A 166 -22.84 -4.67 -3.68
N ARG A 167 -21.53 -4.79 -3.93
CA ARG A 167 -20.89 -4.24 -5.13
C ARG A 167 -19.65 -5.01 -5.55
N GLU A 168 -19.33 -4.92 -6.83
CA GLU A 168 -18.17 -5.59 -7.41
C GLU A 168 -16.83 -4.85 -7.13
N TRP A 169 -16.85 -3.52 -7.08
CA TRP A 169 -15.68 -2.68 -6.77
C TRP A 169 -16.04 -1.69 -5.65
N LEU A 170 -15.08 -1.24 -4.86
CA LEU A 170 -15.33 -0.38 -3.69
C LEU A 170 -16.09 0.91 -4.05
N VAL A 171 -15.87 1.43 -5.27
CA VAL A 171 -16.53 2.64 -5.78
C VAL A 171 -16.92 2.46 -7.24
N GLY A 172 -18.14 2.86 -7.59
CA GLY A 172 -18.63 2.84 -8.97
C GLY A 172 -18.74 1.43 -9.52
N ASP A 173 -18.51 1.30 -10.83
CA ASP A 173 -18.70 0.08 -11.62
C ASP A 173 -17.38 -0.52 -12.13
N ARG A 174 -16.23 -0.02 -11.66
CA ARG A 174 -14.91 -0.44 -12.15
C ARG A 174 -13.83 -0.41 -11.07
N CYS A 175 -12.80 -1.23 -11.29
CA CYS A 175 -11.58 -1.21 -10.49
C CYS A 175 -10.92 0.17 -10.55
N SER A 176 -10.56 0.71 -9.39
CA SER A 176 -9.99 2.05 -9.25
C SER A 176 -8.79 2.04 -8.30
N ALA A 177 -8.20 3.22 -8.08
CA ALA A 177 -7.17 3.38 -7.07
C ALA A 177 -7.66 3.02 -5.66
N ALA A 178 -8.96 3.17 -5.36
CA ALA A 178 -9.52 2.72 -4.08
C ALA A 178 -9.23 1.23 -3.88
N ASP A 179 -9.53 0.40 -4.89
CA ASP A 179 -9.34 -1.05 -4.81
C ASP A 179 -7.86 -1.44 -4.78
N LEU A 180 -7.09 -0.94 -5.75
CA LEU A 180 -5.68 -1.30 -5.94
C LEU A 180 -4.80 -0.93 -4.74
N SER A 181 -5.19 0.10 -3.97
CA SER A 181 -4.45 0.54 -2.78
C SER A 181 -4.34 -0.54 -1.69
N HIS A 182 -5.29 -1.47 -1.65
CA HIS A 182 -5.36 -2.53 -0.64
C HIS A 182 -4.54 -3.77 -1.01
N VAL A 183 -4.29 -4.01 -2.31
CA VAL A 183 -3.64 -5.24 -2.81
C VAL A 183 -2.31 -5.51 -2.11
N PRO A 184 -1.36 -4.56 -1.99
CA PRO A 184 -0.06 -4.86 -1.40
C PRO A 184 -0.13 -5.29 0.07
N PHE A 185 -1.10 -4.77 0.82
CA PHE A 185 -1.31 -5.19 2.22
C PHE A 185 -2.06 -6.52 2.30
N HIS A 186 -3.06 -6.72 1.45
CA HIS A 186 -3.82 -7.96 1.41
C HIS A 186 -2.91 -9.14 1.05
N SER A 187 -1.99 -8.94 0.10
CA SER A 187 -0.96 -9.90 -0.29
C SER A 187 0.06 -10.26 0.79
N ARG A 188 -0.01 -9.61 1.97
CA ARG A 188 0.86 -9.83 3.11
C ARG A 188 0.16 -10.43 4.33
N ILE A 189 -1.14 -10.73 4.22
CA ILE A 189 -1.93 -11.25 5.34
C ILE A 189 -1.37 -12.60 5.80
N GLU A 190 -1.10 -13.51 4.87
CA GLU A 190 -0.65 -14.86 5.18
C GLU A 190 0.69 -14.87 5.93
N ASP A 191 1.70 -14.15 5.42
CA ASP A 191 3.04 -14.15 6.02
C ASP A 191 3.13 -13.33 7.31
N ILE A 192 2.34 -12.25 7.46
CA ILE A 192 2.37 -11.41 8.67
C ILE A 192 1.56 -12.04 9.80
N MET A 193 0.39 -12.61 9.49
CA MET A 193 -0.50 -13.13 10.52
C MET A 193 -0.18 -14.58 10.90
N GLY A 194 0.42 -15.36 10.00
CA GLY A 194 0.79 -16.75 10.26
C GLY A 194 -0.41 -17.58 10.70
N ASP A 195 -0.35 -18.13 11.92
CA ASP A 195 -1.40 -18.98 12.48
C ASP A 195 -2.68 -18.21 12.86
N ASP A 196 -2.62 -16.88 13.01
CA ASP A 196 -3.79 -16.05 13.33
C ASP A 196 -4.55 -15.58 12.08
N ARG A 197 -4.08 -15.96 10.88
CA ARG A 197 -4.70 -15.54 9.64
C ARG A 197 -6.16 -16.03 9.57
N PRO A 198 -7.07 -15.22 9.03
CA PRO A 198 -8.42 -15.68 8.73
C PRO A 198 -8.43 -16.73 7.61
N ASP A 199 -9.45 -17.58 7.61
CA ASP A 199 -9.85 -18.29 6.40
C ASP A 199 -10.61 -17.29 5.51
N MET A 200 -9.92 -16.75 4.51
CA MET A 200 -10.46 -15.68 3.68
C MET A 200 -11.72 -16.11 2.92
N GLU A 201 -11.74 -17.31 2.36
CA GLU A 201 -12.85 -17.81 1.56
C GLU A 201 -14.07 -18.14 2.44
N ALA A 202 -13.85 -18.77 3.60
CA ALA A 202 -14.95 -19.12 4.50
C ALA A 202 -15.51 -17.92 5.27
N GLU A 203 -14.66 -16.98 5.67
CA GLU A 203 -15.06 -15.88 6.56
C GLU A 203 -15.34 -14.57 5.84
N PHE A 204 -14.67 -14.29 4.71
CA PHE A 204 -14.77 -13.04 3.96
C PHE A 204 -14.92 -13.32 2.45
N PRO A 205 -15.97 -14.05 2.03
CA PRO A 205 -16.09 -14.59 0.67
C PRO A 205 -16.15 -13.49 -0.42
N HIS A 206 -16.75 -12.33 -0.15
CA HIS A 206 -16.85 -11.26 -1.13
C HIS A 206 -15.52 -10.53 -1.29
N LEU A 207 -14.82 -10.33 -0.16
CA LEU A 207 -13.47 -9.78 -0.15
C LEU A 207 -12.47 -10.72 -0.83
N ASP A 208 -12.57 -12.03 -0.59
CA ASP A 208 -11.73 -13.03 -1.26
C ASP A 208 -11.96 -13.06 -2.77
N ALA A 209 -13.22 -13.09 -3.22
CA ALA A 209 -13.57 -13.03 -4.63
C ALA A 209 -13.07 -11.73 -5.30
N TRP A 210 -13.22 -10.58 -4.63
CA TRP A 210 -12.69 -9.30 -5.11
C TRP A 210 -11.16 -9.30 -5.19
N TYR A 211 -10.46 -9.90 -4.23
CA TYR A 211 -9.00 -9.99 -4.26
C TYR A 211 -8.53 -10.91 -5.39
N LYS A 212 -9.18 -12.07 -5.57
CA LYS A 212 -8.92 -13.00 -6.69
C LYS A 212 -9.08 -12.31 -8.06
N ARG A 213 -10.12 -11.50 -8.26
CA ARG A 213 -10.28 -10.67 -9.48
C ARG A 213 -9.11 -9.70 -9.71
N MET A 214 -8.57 -9.08 -8.65
CA MET A 214 -7.40 -8.22 -8.79
C MET A 214 -6.14 -9.01 -9.15
N LEU A 215 -5.98 -10.23 -8.66
CA LEU A 215 -4.85 -11.10 -9.01
C LEU A 215 -4.82 -11.51 -10.49
N GLU A 216 -5.94 -11.42 -11.20
CA GLU A 216 -6.00 -11.66 -12.64
C GLU A 216 -5.39 -10.51 -13.47
N ARG A 217 -5.14 -9.34 -12.85
CA ARG A 217 -4.58 -8.17 -13.53
C ARG A 217 -3.07 -8.36 -13.76
N PRO A 218 -2.56 -8.19 -15.00
CA PRO A 218 -1.13 -8.34 -15.29
C PRO A 218 -0.23 -7.39 -14.47
N THR A 219 -0.72 -6.17 -14.21
CA THR A 219 -0.04 -5.14 -13.40
C THR A 219 0.11 -5.55 -11.93
N VAL A 220 -0.91 -6.22 -11.37
CA VAL A 220 -0.88 -6.79 -10.01
C VAL A 220 0.10 -7.95 -9.95
N GLN A 221 0.04 -8.87 -10.92
CA GLN A 221 0.95 -10.02 -10.97
C GLN A 221 2.41 -9.58 -11.06
N LYS A 222 2.70 -8.60 -11.93
CA LYS A 222 4.04 -8.01 -12.04
C LYS A 222 4.49 -7.38 -10.72
N MET A 223 3.64 -6.58 -10.08
CA MET A 223 3.94 -5.96 -8.80
C MET A 223 4.29 -7.01 -7.72
N LEU A 224 3.54 -8.12 -7.65
CA LEU A 224 3.82 -9.21 -6.72
C LEU A 224 5.16 -9.88 -7.01
N ALA A 225 5.47 -10.14 -8.28
CA ALA A 225 6.75 -10.72 -8.69
C ALA A 225 7.93 -9.79 -8.33
N ASP A 226 7.83 -8.50 -8.65
CA ASP A 226 8.88 -7.51 -8.35
C ASP A 226 9.10 -7.37 -6.83
N ARG A 227 8.01 -7.45 -6.03
CA ARG A 227 8.07 -7.47 -4.56
C ARG A 227 8.80 -8.70 -4.03
N ASP A 228 8.49 -9.86 -4.58
CA ASP A 228 9.08 -11.12 -4.14
C ASP A 228 10.57 -11.17 -4.47
N GLU A 229 10.96 -10.74 -5.68
CA GLU A 229 12.37 -10.57 -6.06
C GLU A 229 13.09 -9.59 -5.12
N ALA A 230 12.48 -8.46 -4.81
CA ALA A 230 13.05 -7.49 -3.87
C ALA A 230 13.23 -8.07 -2.46
N SER A 231 12.27 -8.87 -2.00
CA SER A 231 12.31 -9.55 -0.69
C SER A 231 13.42 -10.60 -0.63
N GLU A 232 13.52 -11.45 -1.65
CA GLU A 232 14.56 -12.49 -1.78
C GLU A 232 15.95 -11.89 -1.87
N ARG A 233 16.11 -10.83 -2.68
CA ARG A 233 17.37 -10.10 -2.79
C ARG A 233 17.83 -9.59 -1.44
N LEU A 234 16.96 -8.98 -0.65
CA LEU A 234 17.33 -8.48 0.67
C LEU A 234 17.64 -9.60 1.66
N ALA A 235 16.89 -10.71 1.63
CA ALA A 235 17.18 -11.89 2.46
C ALA A 235 18.57 -12.47 2.15
N SER A 236 18.95 -12.56 0.87
CA SER A 236 20.27 -13.04 0.43
C SER A 236 21.44 -12.18 0.91
N LEU A 237 21.22 -10.88 1.11
CA LEU A 237 22.22 -9.94 1.64
C LEU A 237 22.36 -10.06 3.16
N ALA A 238 21.27 -10.40 3.86
CA ALA A 238 21.28 -10.61 5.31
C ALA A 238 21.99 -11.92 5.71
N GLY A 239 21.85 -12.99 4.91
CA GLY A 239 22.48 -14.30 5.15
C GLY A 239 23.97 -14.41 4.80
N LYS A 240 24.59 -13.34 4.27
CA LYS A 240 26.03 -13.28 3.93
C LYS A 240 26.91 -12.68 5.03
N LYS A 241 26.40 -12.56 6.26
CA LYS A 241 27.14 -12.05 7.42
C LYS A 241 27.62 -13.16 8.35
#